data_AF-A0A3Q4MTM9-F1
#
_entry.id   AF-A0A3Q4MTM9-F1
#
_cell.length_a   1.000
_cell.length_b   1.000
_cell.length_c   1.000
_cell.angle_alpha   90.00
_cell.angle_beta   90.00
_cell.angle_gamma   90.00
#
_symmetry.space_group_name_H-M   'P 1'
#
loop_
_entity.id
_entity.type
_entity.pdbx_description
1 polymer ?
#
loop_
_entity_poly.entity_id
_entity_poly.type
_entity_poly.pdbx_seq_one_letter_code
_entity_poly.pdbx_strand_id
1 'polypeptide(L)'
;MSYRNLVQDLKRWATEEFGLSPDRLPNDSYFKTLCVGTGKSIWKYVIQHVFQQSGVSVKAMFVFTGVQSCQAEGQSEAARRKDLQKKIEQLKEEISHLDSQMSSIIYTVGWTSSRSAIIFLQSGFLFVCFPCSMTREQRTAVFQYWLSAVENVLGAYPPNHVLSALQYLASREQKVLEEKLSSLDVTRDVTALQFRYESDHLLDMSAEEENELPPVKTLLEAAWEEVEQSLVELAQTRSRVQQLKNQLQTRKKDAELECVMQAAARDHIRDRCIQLDQHAQSRQEALRSLRSQWQSILDFRQLVVRLLRQEQIRGLIKGNSTAKTQLIHLHRELEEFIQARLVPQFEDVTTAANSLRNAVSKEARQMGTVSLLSLDRRTIEGKQRIPASWLSIHRLQSPTFSSVCQSLAFPLYKAPEELCSRSRSQQLELRFLRQLLQLHSATLQKIKKEADQLEASDQKALLSRVMEEDQKLLKSLVPKVRGLTHRCAQDASFKPITCYHYHFNCRGLTFQQWLQRWKLAAKSP
;
A
#
# COMPACT_ATOMS: atom_id res chain seq x y z
N MET A 1 -33.29 -26.37 -19.21
CA MET A 1 -33.50 -27.69 -18.56
C MET A 1 -34.53 -27.55 -17.45
N SER A 2 -35.67 -28.22 -17.61
CA SER A 2 -36.87 -28.09 -16.78
C SER A 2 -36.74 -28.89 -15.46
N TYR A 3 -37.44 -28.47 -14.40
CA TYR A 3 -37.42 -29.05 -13.04
C TYR A 3 -37.67 -30.58 -13.01
N ARG A 4 -38.42 -31.11 -13.99
CA ARG A 4 -38.73 -32.54 -14.10
C ARG A 4 -37.49 -33.39 -14.34
N ASN A 5 -36.48 -32.86 -15.04
CA ASN A 5 -35.29 -33.64 -15.40
C ASN A 5 -34.38 -33.85 -14.19
N LEU A 6 -34.21 -32.83 -13.33
CA LEU A 6 -33.31 -32.94 -12.17
C LEU A 6 -33.75 -34.02 -11.16
N VAL A 7 -35.06 -34.15 -10.93
CA VAL A 7 -35.62 -35.18 -10.03
C VAL A 7 -35.42 -36.59 -10.60
N GLN A 8 -35.58 -36.75 -11.92
CA GLN A 8 -35.33 -38.03 -12.59
C GLN A 8 -33.84 -38.38 -12.62
N ASP A 9 -32.98 -37.41 -12.87
CA ASP A 9 -31.52 -37.57 -12.87
C ASP A 9 -31.02 -37.95 -11.46
N LEU A 10 -31.60 -37.36 -10.41
CA LEU A 10 -31.23 -37.64 -9.02
C LEU A 10 -31.74 -39.02 -8.55
N LYS A 11 -32.91 -39.46 -9.01
CA LYS A 11 -33.40 -40.83 -8.80
C LYS A 11 -32.56 -41.87 -9.53
N ARG A 12 -32.22 -41.59 -10.79
CA ARG A 12 -31.35 -42.44 -11.60
C ARG A 12 -29.97 -42.59 -10.96
N TRP A 13 -29.39 -41.48 -10.52
CA TRP A 13 -28.15 -41.49 -9.74
C TRP A 13 -28.28 -42.30 -8.45
N ALA A 14 -29.39 -42.16 -7.72
CA ALA A 14 -29.60 -42.92 -6.49
C ALA A 14 -29.73 -44.44 -6.74
N THR A 15 -30.33 -44.85 -7.86
CA THR A 15 -30.41 -46.26 -8.25
C THR A 15 -29.07 -46.81 -8.76
N GLU A 16 -28.32 -46.02 -9.53
CA GLU A 16 -27.06 -46.44 -10.15
C GLU A 16 -25.91 -46.51 -9.11
N GLU A 17 -25.81 -45.55 -8.18
CA GLU A 17 -24.73 -45.51 -7.18
C GLU A 17 -25.03 -46.32 -5.90
N PHE A 18 -26.30 -46.38 -5.47
CA PHE A 18 -26.67 -47.08 -4.23
C PHE A 18 -27.31 -48.45 -4.45
N GLY A 19 -27.58 -48.86 -5.71
CA GLY A 19 -28.17 -50.16 -6.03
C GLY A 19 -29.57 -50.38 -5.42
N LEU A 20 -30.27 -49.29 -5.08
CA LEU A 20 -31.59 -49.35 -4.46
C LEU A 20 -32.65 -49.70 -5.52
N SER A 21 -33.47 -50.72 -5.24
CA SER A 21 -34.61 -51.07 -6.10
C SER A 21 -35.59 -49.89 -6.19
N PRO A 22 -36.21 -49.60 -7.35
CA PRO A 22 -37.07 -48.43 -7.55
C PRO A 22 -38.25 -48.36 -6.57
N ASP A 23 -38.72 -49.50 -6.06
CA ASP A 23 -39.81 -49.60 -5.07
C ASP A 23 -39.43 -49.16 -3.65
N ARG A 24 -38.12 -49.02 -3.36
CA ARG A 24 -37.61 -48.58 -2.04
C ARG A 24 -37.22 -47.10 -2.03
N LEU A 25 -37.42 -46.39 -3.13
CA LEU A 25 -37.11 -44.96 -3.21
C LEU A 25 -38.22 -44.12 -2.58
N PRO A 26 -37.88 -43.00 -1.91
CA PRO A 26 -38.88 -42.04 -1.44
C PRO A 26 -39.79 -41.52 -2.57
N ASN A 27 -41.01 -41.13 -2.22
CA ASN A 27 -41.99 -40.58 -3.17
C ASN A 27 -41.48 -39.35 -3.94
N ASP A 28 -41.96 -39.14 -5.17
CA ASP A 28 -41.59 -38.01 -6.04
C ASP A 28 -41.75 -36.64 -5.39
N SER A 29 -42.70 -36.49 -4.47
CA SER A 29 -42.91 -35.25 -3.72
C SER A 29 -41.69 -34.88 -2.86
N TYR A 30 -40.99 -35.87 -2.29
CA TYR A 30 -39.81 -35.68 -1.46
C TYR A 30 -38.58 -35.28 -2.29
N PHE A 31 -38.39 -35.88 -3.45
CA PHE A 31 -37.31 -35.46 -4.36
C PHE A 31 -37.57 -34.08 -4.94
N LYS A 32 -38.84 -33.71 -5.17
CA LYS A 32 -39.20 -32.35 -5.59
C LYS A 32 -38.85 -31.32 -4.52
N THR A 33 -39.11 -31.57 -3.24
CA THR A 33 -38.74 -30.62 -2.17
C THR A 33 -37.23 -30.45 -2.02
N LEU A 34 -36.44 -31.52 -2.18
CA LEU A 34 -34.97 -31.43 -2.20
C LEU A 34 -34.44 -30.59 -3.37
N CYS A 35 -35.15 -30.60 -4.50
CA CYS A 35 -34.77 -29.86 -5.70
C CYS A 35 -35.32 -28.43 -5.75
N VAL A 36 -35.93 -27.92 -4.67
CA VAL A 36 -36.50 -26.57 -4.60
C VAL A 36 -35.55 -25.55 -3.97
N GLY A 37 -35.57 -24.30 -4.46
CA GLY A 37 -34.79 -23.19 -3.91
C GLY A 37 -33.28 -23.35 -4.12
N THR A 38 -32.49 -23.10 -3.06
CA THR A 38 -31.03 -23.27 -3.05
C THR A 38 -30.59 -24.73 -3.22
N GLY A 39 -31.45 -25.71 -2.93
CA GLY A 39 -31.21 -27.12 -3.18
C GLY A 39 -30.99 -27.43 -4.67
N LYS A 40 -31.64 -26.68 -5.58
CA LYS A 40 -31.53 -26.90 -7.03
C LYS A 40 -30.10 -26.70 -7.56
N SER A 41 -29.44 -25.62 -7.15
CA SER A 41 -28.07 -25.32 -7.60
C SER A 41 -27.06 -26.29 -6.97
N ILE A 42 -27.27 -26.67 -5.70
CA ILE A 42 -26.44 -27.65 -4.99
C ILE A 42 -26.53 -29.00 -5.68
N TRP A 43 -27.74 -29.53 -5.90
CA TRP A 43 -27.91 -30.84 -6.53
C TRP A 43 -27.48 -30.85 -8.00
N LYS A 44 -27.64 -29.74 -8.73
CA LYS A 44 -27.11 -29.62 -10.08
C LYS A 44 -25.57 -29.67 -10.09
N TYR A 45 -24.91 -29.00 -9.16
CA TYR A 45 -23.45 -29.04 -9.00
C TYR A 45 -22.97 -30.45 -8.60
N VAL A 46 -23.68 -31.10 -7.67
CA VAL A 46 -23.38 -32.47 -7.22
C VAL A 46 -23.54 -33.47 -8.37
N ILE A 47 -24.65 -33.43 -9.12
CA ILE A 47 -24.84 -34.32 -10.29
C ILE A 47 -23.82 -34.02 -11.40
N GLN A 48 -23.40 -32.77 -11.61
CA GLN A 48 -22.44 -32.45 -12.67
C GLN A 48 -20.98 -32.75 -12.33
N HIS A 49 -20.59 -32.66 -11.05
CA HIS A 49 -19.17 -32.75 -10.65
C HIS A 49 -18.84 -33.93 -9.73
N VAL A 50 -19.81 -34.41 -8.95
CA VAL A 50 -19.60 -35.55 -8.05
C VAL A 50 -19.97 -36.87 -8.74
N PHE A 51 -20.89 -36.87 -9.71
CA PHE A 51 -21.23 -38.04 -10.53
C PHE A 51 -20.01 -38.65 -11.25
N GLN A 52 -19.04 -37.82 -11.64
CA GLN A 52 -17.82 -38.29 -12.33
C GLN A 52 -16.68 -38.66 -11.38
N GLN A 53 -16.76 -38.29 -10.10
CA GLN A 53 -15.74 -38.63 -9.12
C GLN A 53 -16.17 -39.85 -8.33
N SER A 54 -15.73 -41.01 -8.80
CA SER A 54 -15.91 -42.28 -8.11
C SER A 54 -15.26 -42.24 -6.73
N GLY A 55 -16.09 -42.23 -5.70
CA GLY A 55 -15.72 -42.74 -4.39
C GLY A 55 -15.61 -41.71 -3.26
N VAL A 56 -16.31 -42.07 -2.20
CA VAL A 56 -16.00 -41.74 -0.79
C VAL A 56 -16.52 -40.38 -0.30
N SER A 57 -17.79 -40.37 0.14
CA SER A 57 -18.25 -39.80 1.43
C SER A 57 -19.76 -39.50 1.46
N VAL A 58 -20.48 -39.64 0.34
CA VAL A 58 -21.94 -39.34 0.30
C VAL A 58 -22.81 -40.53 0.73
N LYS A 59 -22.24 -41.76 0.78
CA LYS A 59 -22.88 -42.97 1.33
C LYS A 59 -23.39 -42.78 2.77
N ALA A 60 -22.70 -41.99 3.58
CA ALA A 60 -23.08 -41.79 4.97
C ALA A 60 -24.38 -40.96 5.11
N MET A 61 -24.60 -39.93 4.29
CA MET A 61 -25.71 -38.99 4.50
C MET A 61 -27.08 -39.59 4.15
N PHE A 62 -27.16 -40.42 3.11
CA PHE A 62 -28.41 -41.07 2.70
C PHE A 62 -28.74 -42.32 3.54
N VAL A 63 -27.71 -43.07 3.96
CA VAL A 63 -27.89 -44.22 4.86
C VAL A 63 -28.32 -43.75 6.26
N PHE A 64 -27.80 -42.63 6.77
CA PHE A 64 -28.17 -42.14 8.10
C PHE A 64 -29.64 -41.71 8.19
N THR A 65 -30.21 -41.17 7.12
CA THR A 65 -31.64 -40.80 7.06
C THR A 65 -32.55 -41.97 6.72
N GLY A 66 -32.09 -42.95 5.93
CA GLY A 66 -32.84 -44.17 5.61
C GLY A 66 -32.87 -45.21 6.74
N VAL A 67 -31.83 -45.30 7.58
CA VAL A 67 -31.77 -46.26 8.70
C VAL A 67 -32.67 -45.84 9.87
N GLN A 68 -32.98 -44.54 9.99
CA GLN A 68 -33.85 -44.04 11.06
C GLN A 68 -35.33 -44.47 10.89
N SER A 69 -35.77 -44.84 9.67
CA SER A 69 -37.12 -45.38 9.44
C SER A 69 -37.23 -46.90 9.62
N CYS A 70 -36.11 -47.63 9.65
CA CYS A 70 -36.10 -49.09 9.89
C CYS A 70 -36.16 -49.47 11.37
N GLN A 71 -36.05 -48.53 12.31
CA GLN A 71 -36.17 -48.77 13.75
C GLN A 71 -37.60 -49.11 14.22
N ALA A 72 -38.60 -49.12 13.33
CA ALA A 72 -39.98 -49.47 13.66
C ALA A 72 -40.22 -50.99 13.87
N GLU A 73 -39.30 -51.87 13.44
CA GLU A 73 -39.49 -53.33 13.58
C GLU A 73 -39.27 -53.87 15.01
N GLY A 74 -38.56 -53.13 15.87
CA GLY A 74 -38.32 -53.53 17.27
C GLY A 74 -39.59 -53.58 18.15
N GLN A 75 -40.71 -53.01 17.69
CA GLN A 75 -41.99 -53.08 18.38
C GLN A 75 -42.69 -54.45 18.20
N SER A 76 -42.35 -55.19 17.14
CA SER A 76 -42.99 -56.47 16.81
C SER A 76 -42.61 -57.60 17.77
N GLU A 77 -41.36 -57.65 18.22
CA GLU A 77 -40.89 -58.71 19.14
C GLU A 77 -41.35 -58.49 20.58
N ALA A 78 -41.35 -57.24 21.05
CA ALA A 78 -41.91 -56.89 22.36
C ALA A 78 -43.42 -57.15 22.41
N ALA A 79 -44.14 -56.87 21.32
CA ALA A 79 -45.56 -57.19 21.19
C ALA A 79 -45.81 -58.71 21.20
N ARG A 80 -45.01 -59.51 20.48
CA ARG A 80 -45.11 -60.98 20.48
C ARG A 80 -44.74 -61.61 21.83
N ARG A 81 -43.75 -61.06 22.54
CA ARG A 81 -43.43 -61.48 23.93
C ARG A 81 -44.59 -61.19 24.87
N LYS A 82 -45.21 -60.01 24.78
CA LYS A 82 -46.41 -59.67 25.56
C LYS A 82 -47.59 -60.58 25.20
N ASP A 83 -47.77 -60.93 23.94
CA ASP A 83 -48.81 -61.85 23.48
C ASP A 83 -48.60 -63.28 24.04
N LEU A 84 -47.37 -63.80 23.97
CA LEU A 84 -47.03 -65.10 24.57
C LEU A 84 -47.17 -65.09 26.09
N GLN A 85 -46.80 -64.00 26.75
CA GLN A 85 -46.93 -63.85 28.20
C GLN A 85 -48.39 -63.76 28.64
N LYS A 86 -49.24 -63.05 27.87
CA LYS A 86 -50.70 -63.06 28.05
C LYS A 86 -51.28 -64.46 27.86
N LYS A 87 -50.85 -65.21 26.83
CA LYS A 87 -51.28 -66.60 26.60
C LYS A 87 -50.89 -67.53 27.75
N ILE A 88 -49.72 -67.31 28.36
CA ILE A 88 -49.28 -68.08 29.53
C ILE A 88 -50.12 -67.74 30.76
N GLU A 89 -50.42 -66.47 31.03
CA GLU A 89 -51.28 -66.09 32.16
C GLU A 89 -52.72 -66.57 31.97
N GLN A 90 -53.27 -66.43 30.76
CA GLN A 90 -54.59 -66.97 30.42
C GLN A 90 -54.65 -68.50 30.64
N LEU A 91 -53.60 -69.22 30.24
CA LEU A 91 -53.49 -70.66 30.49
C LEU A 91 -53.38 -71.03 31.98
N LYS A 92 -52.73 -70.18 32.79
CA LYS A 92 -52.65 -70.40 34.24
C LYS A 92 -54.00 -70.16 34.91
N GLU A 93 -54.75 -69.16 34.46
CA GLU A 93 -56.12 -68.91 34.90
C GLU A 93 -57.04 -70.09 34.54
N GLU A 94 -56.97 -70.59 33.29
CA GLU A 94 -57.69 -71.79 32.85
C GLU A 94 -57.33 -73.02 33.69
N ILE A 95 -56.05 -73.25 34.00
CA ILE A 95 -55.63 -74.33 34.89
C ILE A 95 -56.20 -74.14 36.30
N SER A 96 -56.13 -72.93 36.86
CA SER A 96 -56.66 -72.67 38.22
C SER A 96 -58.18 -72.85 38.30
N HIS A 97 -58.88 -72.51 37.21
CA HIS A 97 -60.32 -72.70 37.08
C HIS A 97 -60.66 -74.20 37.01
N LEU A 98 -59.94 -74.97 36.19
CA LEU A 98 -60.12 -76.43 36.11
C LEU A 98 -59.76 -77.11 37.43
N ASP A 99 -58.70 -76.70 38.11
CA ASP A 99 -58.30 -77.23 39.43
C ASP A 99 -59.35 -76.92 40.51
N SER A 100 -59.99 -75.74 40.43
CA SER A 100 -61.11 -75.36 41.28
C SER A 100 -62.39 -76.14 40.94
N GLN A 101 -62.67 -76.42 39.67
CA GLN A 101 -63.78 -77.28 39.24
C GLN A 101 -63.57 -78.73 39.70
N MET A 102 -62.37 -79.27 39.52
CA MET A 102 -62.00 -80.60 40.04
C MET A 102 -62.12 -80.66 41.56
N SER A 103 -61.66 -79.62 42.27
CA SER A 103 -61.82 -79.53 43.72
C SER A 103 -63.29 -79.53 44.12
N SER A 104 -64.13 -78.74 43.44
CA SER A 104 -65.59 -78.70 43.67
C SER A 104 -66.25 -80.07 43.45
N ILE A 105 -65.89 -80.79 42.39
CA ILE A 105 -66.41 -82.14 42.09
C ILE A 105 -65.91 -83.17 43.13
N ILE A 106 -64.66 -83.06 43.58
CA ILE A 106 -64.12 -83.90 44.66
C ILE A 106 -64.84 -83.61 45.99
N TYR A 107 -65.19 -82.35 46.26
CA TYR A 107 -65.99 -81.99 47.43
C TYR A 107 -67.43 -82.52 47.31
N THR A 108 -68.12 -82.44 46.16
CA THR A 108 -69.49 -82.94 46.00
C THR A 108 -69.59 -84.47 46.07
N VAL A 109 -68.61 -85.20 45.50
CA VAL A 109 -68.55 -86.68 45.60
C VAL A 109 -68.12 -87.12 47.01
N GLY A 110 -67.21 -86.38 47.66
CA GLY A 110 -66.77 -86.64 49.03
C GLY A 110 -67.83 -86.37 50.12
N TRP A 111 -68.83 -85.54 49.84
CA TRP A 111 -69.91 -85.18 50.78
C TRP A 111 -70.90 -86.32 51.07
N THR A 112 -70.89 -87.42 50.31
CA THR A 112 -71.69 -88.63 50.64
C THR A 112 -70.99 -89.57 51.64
N SER A 113 -69.73 -89.32 52.01
CA SER A 113 -68.92 -90.26 52.81
C SER A 113 -68.42 -89.73 54.16
N SER A 114 -68.70 -88.48 54.56
CA SER A 114 -68.23 -87.99 55.86
C SER A 114 -69.12 -86.88 56.45
N ARG A 115 -70.14 -87.28 57.21
CA ARG A 115 -70.78 -86.40 58.21
C ARG A 115 -69.85 -86.24 59.40
N SER A 116 -69.10 -85.15 59.47
CA SER A 116 -68.61 -84.56 60.74
C SER A 116 -67.98 -83.19 60.49
N ALA A 117 -68.35 -82.23 61.36
CA ALA A 117 -67.77 -80.90 61.57
C ALA A 117 -68.32 -79.72 60.75
N ILE A 118 -69.49 -79.23 61.19
CA ILE A 118 -69.75 -77.79 61.36
C ILE A 118 -69.97 -77.64 62.89
N ILE A 119 -69.30 -76.75 63.63
CA ILE A 119 -69.87 -75.49 64.16
C ILE A 119 -68.88 -74.75 65.10
N PHE A 120 -68.77 -73.44 64.85
CA PHE A 120 -68.67 -72.26 65.73
C PHE A 120 -67.38 -71.68 66.34
N LEU A 121 -67.30 -70.36 66.12
CA LEU A 121 -66.51 -69.31 66.73
C LEU A 121 -67.02 -68.96 68.14
N GLN A 122 -66.14 -68.95 69.13
CA GLN A 122 -66.29 -68.10 70.30
C GLN A 122 -64.90 -67.79 70.85
N SER A 123 -64.63 -66.51 71.15
CA SER A 123 -63.37 -65.91 71.64
C SER A 123 -62.33 -65.51 70.57
N GLY A 124 -62.52 -64.34 69.95
CA GLY A 124 -61.55 -63.23 69.91
C GLY A 124 -60.08 -63.46 69.46
N PHE A 125 -59.72 -64.62 68.91
CA PHE A 125 -58.41 -64.89 68.32
C PHE A 125 -58.57 -65.04 66.81
N LEU A 126 -57.86 -64.21 66.05
CA LEU A 126 -57.61 -64.43 64.63
C LEU A 126 -56.80 -65.74 64.50
N PHE A 127 -57.50 -66.85 64.32
CA PHE A 127 -56.88 -68.10 63.91
C PHE A 127 -56.50 -67.97 62.43
N VAL A 128 -55.19 -67.92 62.16
CA VAL A 128 -54.69 -68.16 60.80
C VAL A 128 -55.02 -69.62 60.48
N CYS A 129 -55.97 -69.81 59.56
CA CYS A 129 -56.37 -71.15 59.14
C CYS A 129 -55.24 -71.75 58.30
N PHE A 130 -54.47 -72.67 58.89
CA PHE A 130 -53.45 -73.42 58.16
C PHE A 130 -54.11 -74.62 57.46
N PRO A 131 -53.72 -74.97 56.22
CA PRO A 131 -54.11 -76.23 55.62
C PRO A 131 -53.77 -77.38 56.57
N CYS A 132 -54.68 -78.34 56.76
CA CYS A 132 -54.50 -79.49 57.67
C CYS A 132 -53.27 -80.38 57.35
N SER A 133 -52.51 -80.07 56.29
CA SER A 133 -51.32 -80.79 55.83
C SER A 133 -49.97 -80.20 56.26
N MET A 134 -49.92 -79.09 57.02
CA MET A 134 -48.63 -78.48 57.42
C MET A 134 -48.01 -79.07 58.69
N THR A 135 -46.70 -79.33 58.62
CA THR A 135 -45.86 -79.77 59.76
C THR A 135 -45.68 -78.66 60.79
N ARG A 136 -45.27 -79.01 62.02
CA ARG A 136 -45.08 -78.04 63.12
C ARG A 136 -44.00 -77.01 62.77
N GLU A 137 -42.91 -77.43 62.12
CA GLU A 137 -41.82 -76.53 61.71
C GLU A 137 -42.29 -75.51 60.66
N GLN A 138 -43.07 -75.95 59.66
CA GLN A 138 -43.61 -75.06 58.62
C GLN A 138 -44.58 -74.02 59.19
N ARG A 139 -45.44 -74.42 60.13
CA ARG A 139 -46.31 -73.47 60.85
C ARG A 139 -45.48 -72.42 61.57
N THR A 140 -44.42 -72.85 62.26
CA THR A 140 -43.54 -71.94 63.01
C THR A 140 -42.81 -70.96 62.08
N ALA A 141 -42.35 -71.43 60.90
CA ALA A 141 -41.70 -70.57 59.90
C ALA A 141 -42.66 -69.54 59.28
N VAL A 142 -43.90 -69.92 59.00
CA VAL A 142 -44.92 -68.99 58.49
C VAL A 142 -45.31 -67.97 59.55
N PHE A 143 -45.42 -68.39 60.81
CA PHE A 143 -45.64 -67.45 61.92
C PHE A 143 -44.48 -66.46 62.07
N GLN A 144 -43.23 -66.91 61.98
CA GLN A 144 -42.06 -66.04 62.05
C GLN A 144 -41.97 -65.08 60.86
N TYR A 145 -42.28 -65.55 59.65
CA TYR A 145 -42.37 -64.69 58.47
C TYR A 145 -43.47 -63.62 58.61
N TRP A 146 -44.63 -64.00 59.13
CA TRP A 146 -45.72 -63.07 59.37
C TRP A 146 -45.36 -62.03 60.44
N LEU A 147 -44.75 -62.44 61.56
CA LEU A 147 -44.27 -61.52 62.59
C LEU A 147 -43.22 -60.54 62.03
N SER A 148 -42.27 -61.02 61.24
CA SER A 148 -41.28 -60.18 60.56
C SER A 148 -41.92 -59.19 59.58
N ALA A 149 -42.94 -59.60 58.83
CA ALA A 149 -43.65 -58.71 57.91
C ALA A 149 -44.41 -57.61 58.67
N VAL A 150 -45.03 -57.95 59.80
CA VAL A 150 -45.72 -56.97 60.67
C VAL A 150 -44.73 -56.01 61.31
N GLU A 151 -43.60 -56.49 61.82
CA GLU A 151 -42.52 -55.66 62.38
C GLU A 151 -41.93 -54.71 61.33
N ASN A 152 -41.72 -55.18 60.09
CA ASN A 152 -41.25 -54.34 58.99
C ASN A 152 -42.24 -53.22 58.64
N VAL A 153 -43.54 -53.50 58.66
CA VAL A 153 -44.57 -52.49 58.38
C VAL A 153 -44.69 -51.48 59.53
N LEU A 154 -44.59 -51.93 60.79
CA LEU A 154 -44.58 -51.06 61.96
C LEU A 154 -43.30 -50.22 62.09
N GLY A 155 -42.17 -50.71 61.57
CA GLY A 155 -40.89 -49.98 61.54
C GLY A 155 -40.73 -49.02 60.35
N ALA A 156 -41.35 -49.31 59.20
CA ALA A 156 -41.21 -48.50 57.99
C ALA A 156 -42.16 -47.29 57.93
N TYR A 157 -43.22 -47.26 58.73
CA TYR A 157 -44.24 -46.21 58.67
C TYR A 157 -44.58 -45.65 60.06
N PRO A 158 -44.88 -44.34 60.19
CA PRO A 158 -45.29 -43.75 61.46
C PRO A 158 -46.57 -44.42 61.99
N PRO A 159 -46.70 -44.63 63.32
CA PRO A 159 -47.84 -45.32 63.92
C PRO A 159 -49.21 -44.75 63.49
N ASN A 160 -49.30 -43.44 63.32
CA ASN A 160 -50.53 -42.76 62.88
C ASN A 160 -50.97 -43.15 61.46
N HIS A 161 -50.04 -43.48 60.56
CA HIS A 161 -50.36 -43.94 59.20
C HIS A 161 -50.78 -45.42 59.17
N VAL A 162 -50.21 -46.25 60.05
CA VAL A 162 -50.62 -47.64 60.18
C VAL A 162 -52.03 -47.73 60.79
N LEU A 163 -52.30 -46.92 61.82
CA LEU A 163 -53.62 -46.87 62.44
C LEU A 163 -54.70 -46.32 61.50
N SER A 164 -54.40 -45.31 60.69
CA SER A 164 -55.35 -44.80 59.69
C SER A 164 -55.60 -45.80 58.55
N ALA A 165 -54.57 -46.54 58.12
CA ALA A 165 -54.74 -47.62 57.14
C ALA A 165 -55.57 -48.78 57.69
N LEU A 166 -55.35 -49.19 58.94
CA LEU A 166 -56.16 -50.22 59.61
C LEU A 166 -57.60 -49.75 59.84
N GLN A 167 -57.80 -48.48 60.22
CA GLN A 167 -59.13 -47.90 60.36
C GLN A 167 -59.86 -47.85 59.01
N TYR A 168 -59.16 -47.49 57.93
CA TYR A 168 -59.71 -47.50 56.58
C TYR A 168 -60.09 -48.93 56.15
N LEU A 169 -59.22 -49.92 56.35
CA LEU A 169 -59.50 -51.32 56.05
C LEU A 169 -60.68 -51.85 56.87
N ALA A 170 -60.72 -51.58 58.17
CA ALA A 170 -61.83 -51.96 59.04
C ALA A 170 -63.14 -51.31 58.57
N SER A 171 -63.13 -50.03 58.18
CA SER A 171 -64.31 -49.35 57.64
C SER A 171 -64.77 -49.89 56.29
N ARG A 172 -63.82 -50.36 55.46
CA ARG A 172 -64.11 -50.98 54.16
C ARG A 172 -64.72 -52.36 54.34
N GLU A 173 -64.12 -53.21 55.17
CA GLU A 173 -64.67 -54.54 55.46
C GLU A 173 -66.02 -54.43 56.17
N GLN A 174 -66.21 -53.43 57.05
CA GLN A 174 -67.51 -53.17 57.66
C GLN A 174 -68.55 -52.74 56.63
N LYS A 175 -68.22 -51.88 55.67
CA LYS A 175 -69.12 -51.56 54.54
C LYS A 175 -69.45 -52.78 53.69
N VAL A 176 -68.47 -53.64 53.41
CA VAL A 176 -68.70 -54.88 52.66
C VAL A 176 -69.59 -55.85 53.45
N LEU A 177 -69.43 -55.93 54.77
CA LEU A 177 -70.30 -56.70 55.65
C LEU A 177 -71.71 -56.12 55.74
N GLU A 178 -71.85 -54.80 55.84
CA GLU A 178 -73.14 -54.11 55.84
C GLU A 178 -73.86 -54.28 54.49
N GLU A 179 -73.13 -54.20 53.37
CA GLU A 179 -73.66 -54.53 52.04
C GLU A 179 -74.11 -55.98 51.97
N LYS A 180 -73.30 -56.93 52.45
CA LYS A 180 -73.67 -58.34 52.48
C LYS A 180 -74.86 -58.64 53.40
N LEU A 181 -74.92 -58.01 54.57
CA LEU A 181 -76.07 -58.10 55.50
C LEU A 181 -77.33 -57.46 54.90
N SER A 182 -77.20 -56.38 54.14
CA SER A 182 -78.32 -55.78 53.41
C SER A 182 -78.76 -56.59 52.19
N SER A 183 -77.87 -57.41 51.63
CA SER A 183 -78.17 -58.35 50.53
C SER A 183 -78.71 -59.70 51.00
N LEU A 184 -78.54 -60.03 52.29
CA LEU A 184 -79.04 -61.24 52.93
C LEU A 184 -80.54 -61.10 53.17
N ASP A 185 -81.32 -61.59 52.21
CA ASP A 185 -82.76 -61.74 52.35
C ASP A 185 -83.05 -63.15 52.88
N VAL A 186 -83.19 -63.25 54.21
CA VAL A 186 -83.43 -64.52 54.92
C VAL A 186 -84.65 -65.25 54.35
N THR A 187 -85.64 -64.55 53.78
CA THR A 187 -86.82 -65.19 53.18
C THR A 187 -86.52 -65.84 51.83
N ARG A 188 -85.58 -65.27 51.05
CA ARG A 188 -85.14 -65.76 49.76
C ARG A 188 -84.16 -66.93 49.88
N ASP A 189 -83.31 -66.91 50.89
CA ASP A 189 -82.35 -67.99 51.15
C ASP A 189 -83.03 -69.22 51.79
N VAL A 190 -84.05 -69.01 52.63
CA VAL A 190 -84.89 -70.09 53.18
C VAL A 190 -85.75 -70.74 52.09
N THR A 191 -86.24 -69.96 51.11
CA THR A 191 -86.97 -70.51 49.94
C THR A 191 -86.05 -71.16 48.91
N ALA A 192 -84.81 -70.71 48.74
CA ALA A 192 -83.79 -71.39 47.92
C ALA A 192 -83.38 -72.76 48.48
N LEU A 193 -83.48 -72.93 49.81
CA LEU A 193 -83.34 -74.21 50.51
C LEU A 193 -84.64 -75.03 50.57
N GLN A 194 -85.70 -74.59 49.88
CA GLN A 194 -87.03 -75.23 49.80
C GLN A 194 -87.84 -75.28 51.12
N PHE A 195 -87.54 -74.40 52.08
CA PHE A 195 -88.35 -74.23 53.29
C PHE A 195 -89.20 -72.96 53.21
N ARG A 196 -90.40 -72.96 53.82
CA ARG A 196 -91.24 -71.76 54.01
C ARG A 196 -91.29 -71.42 55.50
N TYR A 197 -91.04 -70.15 55.82
CA TYR A 197 -91.10 -69.61 57.17
C TYR A 197 -92.49 -69.00 57.42
N GLU A 198 -93.36 -69.70 58.17
CA GLU A 198 -94.67 -69.19 58.60
C GLU A 198 -94.77 -69.29 60.13
N SER A 199 -94.86 -68.15 60.82
CA SER A 199 -95.14 -68.01 62.26
C SER A 199 -94.45 -69.06 63.16
N ASP A 200 -93.15 -68.85 63.39
CA ASP A 200 -92.25 -69.58 64.30
C ASP A 200 -92.04 -71.10 64.04
N HIS A 201 -92.51 -71.63 62.91
CA HIS A 201 -92.18 -72.99 62.46
C HIS A 201 -91.71 -73.00 60.99
N LEU A 202 -90.63 -73.76 60.70
CA LEU A 202 -90.12 -74.00 59.35
C LEU A 202 -90.85 -75.21 58.74
N LEU A 203 -91.48 -75.02 57.58
CA LEU A 203 -92.16 -76.07 56.82
C LEU A 203 -91.35 -76.41 55.55
N ASP A 204 -91.01 -77.68 55.37
CA ASP A 204 -90.28 -78.22 54.21
C ASP A 204 -91.25 -78.42 53.02
N MET A 205 -90.93 -77.87 51.84
CA MET A 205 -91.74 -77.97 50.63
C MET A 205 -91.11 -78.84 49.53
N SER A 206 -90.10 -79.67 49.84
CA SER A 206 -89.43 -80.52 48.84
C SER A 206 -90.25 -81.74 48.35
N ALA A 207 -91.56 -81.77 48.55
CA ALA A 207 -92.38 -82.97 48.38
C ALA A 207 -93.45 -82.86 47.29
N GLU A 208 -93.19 -82.15 46.19
CA GLU A 208 -94.07 -82.19 45.00
C GLU A 208 -93.24 -82.04 43.71
N GLU A 209 -92.48 -83.08 43.33
CA GLU A 209 -92.16 -83.38 41.92
C GLU A 209 -91.50 -84.78 41.84
N GLU A 210 -92.33 -85.80 41.54
CA GLU A 210 -91.88 -87.14 41.12
C GLU A 210 -91.21 -87.06 39.74
N ASN A 211 -89.95 -86.63 39.70
CA ASN A 211 -89.02 -86.98 38.65
C ASN A 211 -88.08 -88.04 39.23
N GLU A 212 -88.20 -89.29 38.78
CA GLU A 212 -87.28 -90.37 39.14
C GLU A 212 -85.84 -89.90 38.89
N LEU A 213 -85.11 -89.63 39.97
CA LEU A 213 -83.69 -89.32 39.91
C LEU A 213 -82.98 -90.45 39.15
N PRO A 214 -82.14 -90.14 38.14
CA PRO A 214 -81.36 -91.17 37.48
C PRO A 214 -80.56 -91.95 38.54
N PRO A 215 -80.43 -93.29 38.42
CA PRO A 215 -79.76 -94.10 39.43
C PRO A 215 -78.39 -93.50 39.75
N VAL A 216 -78.04 -93.41 41.04
CA VAL A 216 -76.77 -92.80 41.52
C VAL A 216 -75.54 -93.27 40.74
N LYS A 217 -75.59 -94.50 40.21
CA LYS A 217 -74.59 -95.08 39.32
C LYS A 217 -74.36 -94.28 38.03
N THR A 218 -75.40 -93.85 37.32
CA THR A 218 -75.25 -93.13 36.03
C THR A 218 -74.77 -91.69 36.23
N LEU A 219 -75.15 -91.05 37.35
CA LEU A 219 -74.62 -89.73 37.72
C LEU A 219 -73.14 -89.81 38.11
N LEU A 220 -72.73 -90.87 38.82
CA LEU A 220 -71.31 -91.10 39.16
C LEU A 220 -70.48 -91.44 37.92
N GLU A 221 -71.00 -92.24 36.99
CA GLU A 221 -70.32 -92.55 35.72
C GLU A 221 -70.15 -91.29 34.86
N ALA A 222 -71.18 -90.45 34.71
CA ALA A 222 -71.09 -89.18 33.99
C ALA A 222 -70.14 -88.19 34.66
N ALA A 223 -70.19 -88.05 35.99
CA ALA A 223 -69.26 -87.20 36.74
C ALA A 223 -67.81 -87.72 36.63
N TRP A 224 -67.61 -89.04 36.55
CA TRP A 224 -66.30 -89.63 36.36
C TRP A 224 -65.75 -89.40 34.95
N GLU A 225 -66.60 -89.49 33.91
CA GLU A 225 -66.20 -89.15 32.54
C GLU A 225 -65.81 -87.68 32.40
N GLU A 226 -66.51 -86.75 33.06
CA GLU A 226 -66.13 -85.32 33.09
C GLU A 226 -64.80 -85.08 33.83
N VAL A 227 -64.55 -85.80 34.92
CA VAL A 227 -63.26 -85.76 35.64
C VAL A 227 -62.13 -86.34 34.79
N GLU A 228 -62.37 -87.42 34.05
CA GLU A 228 -61.38 -88.02 33.16
C GLU A 228 -61.07 -87.09 31.97
N GLN A 229 -62.09 -86.47 31.37
CA GLN A 229 -61.91 -85.48 30.31
C GLN A 229 -61.14 -84.26 30.81
N SER A 230 -61.50 -83.71 31.96
CA SER A 230 -60.78 -82.56 32.55
C SER A 230 -59.34 -82.90 32.94
N LEU A 231 -59.05 -84.12 33.41
CA LEU A 231 -57.69 -84.59 33.65
C LEU A 231 -56.86 -84.66 32.36
N VAL A 232 -57.44 -85.15 31.27
CA VAL A 232 -56.78 -85.21 29.96
C VAL A 232 -56.54 -83.80 29.41
N GLU A 233 -57.50 -82.90 29.50
CA GLU A 233 -57.35 -81.49 29.12
C GLU A 233 -56.28 -80.78 29.96
N LEU A 234 -56.22 -81.07 31.25
CA LEU A 234 -55.22 -80.52 32.16
C LEU A 234 -53.81 -81.05 31.84
N ALA A 235 -53.68 -82.33 31.48
CA ALA A 235 -52.41 -82.89 31.01
C ALA A 235 -51.97 -82.25 29.67
N GLN A 236 -52.90 -82.04 28.74
CA GLN A 236 -52.62 -81.39 27.46
C GLN A 236 -52.20 -79.93 27.64
N THR A 237 -52.90 -79.16 28.49
CA THR A 237 -52.54 -77.77 28.79
C THR A 237 -51.17 -77.67 29.48
N ARG A 238 -50.86 -78.55 30.45
CA ARG A 238 -49.53 -78.62 31.07
C ARG A 238 -48.43 -78.89 30.04
N SER A 239 -48.65 -79.80 29.09
CA SER A 239 -47.68 -80.09 28.02
C SER A 239 -47.44 -78.87 27.12
N ARG A 240 -48.51 -78.16 26.75
CA ARG A 240 -48.46 -76.93 25.92
C ARG A 240 -47.73 -75.79 26.64
N VAL A 241 -47.98 -75.60 27.93
CA VAL A 241 -47.28 -74.61 28.75
C VAL A 241 -45.79 -74.91 28.82
N GLN A 242 -45.41 -76.19 28.99
CA GLN A 242 -44.01 -76.58 29.04
C GLN A 242 -43.31 -76.38 27.68
N GLN A 243 -43.97 -76.67 26.56
CA GLN A 243 -43.45 -76.40 25.23
C GLN A 243 -43.24 -74.89 25.00
N LEU A 244 -44.23 -74.06 25.36
CA LEU A 244 -44.12 -72.60 25.24
C LEU A 244 -43.00 -72.04 26.14
N LYS A 245 -42.82 -72.58 27.35
CA LYS A 245 -41.74 -72.20 28.25
C LYS A 245 -40.37 -72.48 27.66
N ASN A 246 -40.19 -73.66 27.05
CA ASN A 246 -38.95 -74.02 26.37
C ASN A 246 -38.67 -73.11 25.16
N GLN A 247 -39.69 -72.83 24.33
CA GLN A 247 -39.56 -71.90 23.19
C GLN A 247 -39.17 -70.49 23.64
N LEU A 248 -39.74 -70.00 24.74
CA LEU A 248 -39.44 -68.69 25.29
C LEU A 248 -38.01 -68.62 25.85
N GLN A 249 -37.52 -69.70 26.48
CA GLN A 249 -36.12 -69.79 26.91
C GLN A 249 -35.14 -69.80 25.74
N THR A 250 -35.41 -70.53 24.66
CA THR A 250 -34.56 -70.50 23.45
C THR A 250 -34.53 -69.11 22.85
N ARG A 251 -35.69 -68.48 22.65
CA ARG A 251 -35.79 -67.12 22.11
C ARG A 251 -35.12 -66.06 22.99
N LYS A 252 -35.09 -66.27 24.31
CA LYS A 252 -34.35 -65.40 25.23
C LYS A 252 -32.84 -65.50 24.98
N LYS A 253 -32.31 -66.71 24.84
CA LYS A 253 -30.88 -66.94 24.56
C LYS A 253 -30.47 -66.37 23.19
N ASP A 254 -31.31 -66.55 22.17
CA ASP A 254 -31.04 -66.03 20.82
C ASP A 254 -30.97 -64.49 20.84
N ALA A 255 -31.93 -63.83 21.53
CA ALA A 255 -31.93 -62.38 21.67
C ALA A 255 -30.73 -61.86 22.50
N GLU A 256 -30.32 -62.58 23.55
CA GLU A 256 -29.12 -62.24 24.32
C GLU A 256 -27.86 -62.31 23.43
N LEU A 257 -27.74 -63.35 22.59
CA LEU A 257 -26.63 -63.49 21.65
C LEU A 257 -26.62 -62.36 20.61
N GLU A 258 -27.78 -62.04 20.02
CA GLU A 258 -27.91 -60.93 19.08
C GLU A 258 -27.53 -59.58 19.71
N CYS A 259 -27.96 -59.32 20.96
CA CYS A 259 -27.56 -58.11 21.69
C CYS A 259 -26.05 -58.03 21.90
N VAL A 260 -25.40 -59.14 22.25
CA VAL A 260 -23.93 -59.19 22.43
C VAL A 260 -23.21 -58.97 21.09
N MET A 261 -23.69 -59.59 20.01
CA MET A 261 -23.12 -59.39 18.68
C MET A 261 -23.27 -57.93 18.20
N GLN A 262 -24.42 -57.31 18.43
CA GLN A 262 -24.65 -55.90 18.12
C GLN A 262 -23.78 -54.97 18.98
N ALA A 263 -23.59 -55.29 20.26
CA ALA A 263 -22.69 -54.55 21.14
C ALA A 263 -21.24 -54.64 20.65
N ALA A 264 -20.75 -55.84 20.30
CA ALA A 264 -19.42 -56.04 19.76
C ALA A 264 -19.22 -55.31 18.42
N ALA A 265 -20.21 -55.35 17.52
CA ALA A 265 -20.17 -54.61 16.26
C ALA A 265 -20.11 -53.09 16.48
N ARG A 266 -20.92 -52.57 17.41
CA ARG A 266 -20.91 -51.15 17.79
C ARG A 266 -19.55 -50.74 18.37
N ASP A 267 -18.98 -51.56 19.24
CA ASP A 267 -17.71 -51.26 19.89
C ASP A 267 -16.56 -51.32 18.88
N HIS A 268 -16.55 -52.28 17.96
CA HIS A 268 -15.62 -52.31 16.83
C HIS A 268 -15.72 -51.07 15.94
N ILE A 269 -16.94 -50.61 15.62
CA ILE A 269 -17.15 -49.37 14.85
C ILE A 269 -16.63 -48.17 15.63
N ARG A 270 -16.90 -48.10 16.94
CA ARG A 270 -16.42 -47.03 17.82
C ARG A 270 -14.90 -46.98 17.86
N ASP A 271 -14.25 -48.12 18.04
CA ASP A 271 -12.78 -48.21 18.05
C ASP A 271 -12.20 -47.78 16.70
N ARG A 272 -12.85 -48.16 15.60
CA ARG A 272 -12.44 -47.74 14.26
C ARG A 272 -12.58 -46.23 14.06
N CYS A 273 -13.65 -45.62 14.55
CA CYS A 273 -13.81 -44.17 14.53
C CYS A 273 -12.71 -43.47 15.34
N ILE A 274 -12.42 -43.96 16.56
CA ILE A 274 -11.35 -43.40 17.41
C ILE A 274 -9.99 -43.47 16.71
N GLN A 275 -9.66 -44.60 16.06
CA GLN A 275 -8.41 -44.73 15.29
C GLN A 275 -8.35 -43.75 14.12
N LEU A 276 -9.46 -43.57 13.39
CA LEU A 276 -9.53 -42.62 12.28
C LEU A 276 -9.38 -41.18 12.76
N ASP A 277 -9.98 -40.82 13.90
CA ASP A 277 -9.85 -39.50 14.51
C ASP A 277 -8.41 -39.23 14.97
N GLN A 278 -7.77 -40.19 15.62
CA GLN A 278 -6.35 -40.09 16.00
C GLN A 278 -5.44 -39.94 14.77
N HIS A 279 -5.73 -40.67 13.69
CA HIS A 279 -5.00 -40.54 12.43
C HIS A 279 -5.24 -39.15 11.78
N ALA A 280 -6.47 -38.63 11.83
CA ALA A 280 -6.78 -37.32 11.30
C ALA A 280 -6.08 -36.20 12.09
N GLN A 281 -6.06 -36.32 13.43
CA GLN A 281 -5.37 -35.39 14.32
C GLN A 281 -3.85 -35.39 14.08
N SER A 282 -3.21 -36.56 14.02
CA SER A 282 -1.77 -36.65 13.75
C SER A 282 -1.39 -36.10 12.36
N ARG A 283 -2.20 -36.37 11.32
CA ARG A 283 -2.02 -35.73 10.01
C ARG A 283 -2.16 -34.21 10.09
N GLN A 284 -3.13 -33.71 10.83
CA GLN A 284 -3.34 -32.28 10.99
C GLN A 284 -2.17 -31.62 11.72
N GLU A 285 -1.62 -32.27 12.75
CA GLU A 285 -0.41 -31.82 13.45
C GLU A 285 0.81 -31.79 12.53
N ALA A 286 1.02 -32.84 11.73
CA ALA A 286 2.06 -32.87 10.72
C ALA A 286 1.91 -31.71 9.72
N LEU A 287 0.70 -31.43 9.24
CA LEU A 287 0.43 -30.29 8.35
C LEU A 287 0.69 -28.94 9.04
N ARG A 288 0.32 -28.78 10.32
CA ARG A 288 0.64 -27.57 11.09
C ARG A 288 2.16 -27.39 11.22
N SER A 289 2.88 -28.46 11.54
CA SER A 289 4.35 -28.42 11.65
C SER A 289 4.99 -28.04 10.30
N LEU A 290 4.55 -28.63 9.20
CA LEU A 290 5.05 -28.32 7.86
C LEU A 290 4.75 -26.88 7.46
N ARG A 291 3.55 -26.37 7.78
CA ARG A 291 3.20 -24.95 7.56
C ARG A 291 4.11 -24.01 8.36
N SER A 292 4.40 -24.34 9.62
CA SER A 292 5.31 -23.55 10.44
C SER A 292 6.74 -23.54 9.90
N GLN A 293 7.23 -24.68 9.40
CA GLN A 293 8.54 -24.78 8.74
C GLN A 293 8.56 -23.96 7.45
N TRP A 294 7.51 -24.05 6.62
CA TRP A 294 7.39 -23.24 5.41
C TRP A 294 7.40 -21.75 5.72
N GLN A 295 6.68 -21.32 6.75
CA GLN A 295 6.67 -19.92 7.18
C GLN A 295 8.06 -19.48 7.64
N SER A 296 8.76 -20.28 8.44
CA SER A 296 10.13 -20.00 8.86
C SER A 296 11.08 -19.85 7.67
N ILE A 297 10.96 -20.69 6.64
CA ILE A 297 11.75 -20.58 5.40
C ILE A 297 11.44 -19.28 4.65
N LEU A 298 10.16 -18.91 4.54
CA LEU A 298 9.75 -17.65 3.89
C LEU A 298 10.27 -16.44 4.66
N ASP A 299 10.15 -16.44 5.98
CA ASP A 299 10.65 -15.37 6.84
C ASP A 299 12.17 -15.24 6.73
N PHE A 300 12.89 -16.37 6.71
CA PHE A 300 14.34 -16.39 6.48
C PHE A 300 14.72 -15.83 5.11
N ARG A 301 14.01 -16.21 4.04
CA ARG A 301 14.23 -15.66 2.69
C ARG A 301 14.00 -14.15 2.67
N GLN A 302 12.93 -13.66 3.30
CA GLN A 302 12.68 -12.22 3.41
C GLN A 302 13.78 -11.50 4.21
N LEU A 303 14.25 -12.11 5.29
CA LEU A 303 15.33 -11.58 6.11
C LEU A 303 16.64 -11.51 5.32
N VAL A 304 17.01 -12.56 4.60
CA VAL A 304 18.19 -12.58 3.72
C VAL A 304 18.08 -11.52 2.63
N VAL A 305 16.92 -11.36 1.98
CA VAL A 305 16.72 -10.30 0.97
C VAL A 305 16.83 -8.91 1.59
N ARG A 306 16.25 -8.68 2.76
CA ARG A 306 16.38 -7.40 3.48
C ARG A 306 17.83 -7.14 3.89
N LEU A 307 18.52 -8.15 4.40
CA LEU A 307 19.89 -8.05 4.86
C LEU A 307 20.85 -7.80 3.69
N LEU A 308 20.68 -8.52 2.56
CA LEU A 308 21.45 -8.29 1.34
C LEU A 308 21.25 -6.87 0.80
N ARG A 309 20.01 -6.36 0.80
CA ARG A 309 19.73 -4.96 0.42
C ARG A 309 20.40 -3.98 1.39
N GLN A 310 20.36 -4.26 2.68
CA GLN A 310 21.01 -3.42 3.68
C GLN A 310 22.54 -3.43 3.53
N GLU A 311 23.12 -4.57 3.17
CA GLU A 311 24.54 -4.73 2.86
C GLU A 311 24.93 -3.97 1.59
N GLN A 312 24.10 -4.03 0.53
CA GLN A 312 24.27 -3.22 -0.68
C GLN A 312 24.21 -1.72 -0.38
N ILE A 313 23.21 -1.26 0.40
CA ILE A 313 23.12 0.14 0.83
C ILE A 313 24.37 0.54 1.62
N ARG A 314 24.83 -0.30 2.55
CA ARG A 314 26.06 -0.05 3.31
C ARG A 314 27.28 0.02 2.39
N GLY A 315 27.38 -0.86 1.40
CA GLY A 315 28.44 -0.85 0.38
C GLY A 315 28.44 0.44 -0.44
N LEU A 316 27.26 0.90 -0.89
CA LEU A 316 27.10 2.16 -1.60
C LEU A 316 27.47 3.38 -0.73
N ILE A 317 27.05 3.40 0.54
CA ILE A 317 27.44 4.45 1.48
C ILE A 317 28.97 4.49 1.64
N LYS A 318 29.60 3.33 1.80
CA LYS A 318 31.06 3.24 1.91
C LYS A 318 31.74 3.73 0.62
N GLY A 319 31.29 3.26 -0.55
CA GLY A 319 31.80 3.70 -1.86
C GLY A 319 31.64 5.20 -2.09
N ASN A 320 30.52 5.79 -1.69
CA ASN A 320 30.29 7.23 -1.78
C ASN A 320 31.23 7.99 -0.82
N SER A 321 31.42 7.51 0.41
CA SER A 321 32.36 8.13 1.35
C SER A 321 33.81 8.11 0.84
N THR A 322 34.23 7.04 0.16
CA THR A 322 35.56 6.96 -0.47
C THR A 322 35.68 7.89 -1.67
N ALA A 323 34.64 7.98 -2.51
CA ALA A 323 34.62 8.93 -3.63
C ALA A 323 34.65 10.39 -3.14
N LYS A 324 33.87 10.71 -2.10
CA LYS A 324 33.86 12.04 -1.48
C LYS A 324 35.23 12.42 -0.92
N THR A 325 35.90 11.50 -0.22
CA THR A 325 37.24 11.75 0.32
C THR A 325 38.28 11.94 -0.80
N GLN A 326 38.21 11.16 -1.88
CA GLN A 326 39.04 11.35 -3.06
C GLN A 326 38.79 12.72 -3.73
N LEU A 327 37.53 13.14 -3.88
CA LEU A 327 37.20 14.45 -4.44
C LEU A 327 37.72 15.60 -3.58
N ILE A 328 37.60 15.50 -2.26
CA ILE A 328 38.15 16.51 -1.33
C ILE A 328 39.67 16.59 -1.47
N HIS A 329 40.35 15.44 -1.57
CA HIS A 329 41.79 15.39 -1.79
C HIS A 329 42.19 16.07 -3.10
N LEU A 330 41.56 15.70 -4.23
CA LEU A 330 41.82 16.30 -5.53
C LEU A 330 41.52 17.81 -5.53
N HIS A 331 40.45 18.24 -4.87
CA HIS A 331 40.12 19.66 -4.76
C HIS A 331 41.21 20.42 -4.00
N ARG A 332 41.69 19.85 -2.90
CA ARG A 332 42.80 20.41 -2.14
C ARG A 332 44.10 20.46 -2.96
N GLU A 333 44.44 19.40 -3.70
CA GLU A 333 45.61 19.39 -4.59
C GLU A 333 45.50 20.45 -5.69
N LEU A 334 44.30 20.63 -6.27
CA LEU A 334 44.05 21.68 -7.25
C LEU A 334 44.19 23.07 -6.63
N GLU A 335 43.66 23.28 -5.42
CA GLU A 335 43.82 24.54 -4.70
C GLU A 335 45.29 24.84 -4.39
N GLU A 336 46.03 23.85 -3.88
CA GLU A 336 47.47 23.95 -3.65
C GLU A 336 48.22 24.25 -4.97
N PHE A 337 47.85 23.62 -6.08
CA PHE A 337 48.43 23.91 -7.39
C PHE A 337 48.14 25.33 -7.87
N ILE A 338 46.89 25.79 -7.74
CA ILE A 338 46.48 27.15 -8.12
C ILE A 338 47.26 28.17 -7.29
N GLN A 339 47.32 28.00 -5.97
CA GLN A 339 47.99 28.92 -5.07
C GLN A 339 49.52 28.90 -5.23
N ALA A 340 50.12 27.72 -5.41
CA ALA A 340 51.58 27.59 -5.45
C ALA A 340 52.19 27.91 -6.83
N ARG A 341 51.47 27.67 -7.93
CA ARG A 341 52.01 27.85 -9.29
C ARG A 341 51.30 28.90 -10.11
N LEU A 342 49.96 28.90 -10.11
CA LEU A 342 49.19 29.74 -11.02
C LEU A 342 49.16 31.19 -10.55
N VAL A 343 48.86 31.42 -9.26
CA VAL A 343 48.78 32.77 -8.67
C VAL A 343 50.12 33.52 -8.78
N PRO A 344 51.28 32.95 -8.40
CA PRO A 344 52.55 33.64 -8.53
C PRO A 344 52.90 33.99 -9.97
N GLN A 345 52.60 33.10 -10.93
CA GLN A 345 52.81 33.40 -12.35
C GLN A 345 51.95 34.58 -12.83
N PHE A 346 50.70 34.68 -12.37
CA PHE A 346 49.86 35.84 -12.68
C PHE A 346 50.36 37.12 -12.00
N GLU A 347 50.87 37.03 -10.77
CA GLU A 347 51.50 38.17 -10.08
C GLU A 347 52.75 38.65 -10.82
N ASP A 348 53.62 37.74 -11.25
CA ASP A 348 54.82 38.06 -12.04
C ASP A 348 54.45 38.72 -13.39
N VAL A 349 53.45 38.18 -14.10
CA VAL A 349 52.98 38.75 -15.37
C VAL A 349 52.33 40.12 -15.17
N THR A 350 51.50 40.29 -14.13
CA THR A 350 50.84 41.57 -13.85
C THR A 350 51.83 42.63 -13.40
N THR A 351 52.83 42.28 -12.59
CA THR A 351 53.91 43.20 -12.19
C THR A 351 54.76 43.59 -13.39
N ALA A 352 55.17 42.64 -14.24
CA ALA A 352 55.88 42.93 -15.49
C ALA A 352 55.07 43.84 -16.43
N ALA A 353 53.80 43.53 -16.67
CA ALA A 353 52.91 44.33 -17.50
C ALA A 353 52.71 45.74 -16.94
N ASN A 354 52.53 45.89 -15.62
CA ASN A 354 52.43 47.18 -14.96
C ASN A 354 53.74 47.98 -15.07
N SER A 355 54.89 47.33 -14.91
CA SER A 355 56.20 47.97 -15.04
C SER A 355 56.42 48.51 -16.46
N LEU A 356 56.08 47.73 -17.48
CA LEU A 356 56.17 48.12 -18.89
C LEU A 356 55.21 49.28 -19.19
N ARG A 357 53.95 49.18 -18.75
CA ARG A 357 52.97 50.26 -18.90
C ARG A 357 53.47 51.55 -18.27
N ASN A 358 54.04 51.48 -17.06
CA ASN A 358 54.56 52.64 -16.36
C ASN A 358 55.80 53.22 -17.07
N ALA A 359 56.69 52.37 -17.59
CA ALA A 359 57.85 52.78 -18.38
C ALA A 359 57.42 53.48 -19.68
N VAL A 360 56.55 52.86 -20.48
CA VAL A 360 55.99 53.45 -21.70
C VAL A 360 55.27 54.76 -21.40
N SER A 361 54.48 54.83 -20.32
CA SER A 361 53.80 56.06 -19.91
C SER A 361 54.76 57.15 -19.45
N LYS A 362 55.92 56.79 -18.90
CA LYS A 362 56.99 57.74 -18.53
C LYS A 362 57.70 58.25 -19.78
N GLU A 363 58.08 57.35 -20.68
CA GLU A 363 58.73 57.70 -21.96
C GLU A 363 57.83 58.56 -22.84
N ALA A 364 56.54 58.21 -22.97
CA ALA A 364 55.56 59.00 -23.71
C ALA A 364 55.41 60.41 -23.13
N ARG A 365 55.37 60.56 -21.80
CA ARG A 365 55.37 61.87 -21.14
C ARG A 365 56.66 62.64 -21.40
N GLN A 366 57.82 61.99 -21.32
CA GLN A 366 59.11 62.61 -21.65
C GLN A 366 59.15 63.06 -23.12
N MET A 367 58.71 62.23 -24.05
CA MET A 367 58.62 62.58 -25.47
C MET A 367 57.65 63.74 -25.74
N GLY A 368 56.51 63.79 -25.05
CA GLY A 368 55.57 64.91 -25.15
C GLY A 368 56.17 66.26 -24.75
N THR A 369 57.20 66.27 -23.88
CA THR A 369 57.92 67.50 -23.50
C THR A 369 59.01 67.91 -24.49
N VAL A 370 59.40 67.04 -25.44
CA VAL A 370 60.43 67.36 -26.43
C VAL A 370 59.80 68.12 -27.60
N SER A 371 60.20 69.38 -27.78
CA SER A 371 59.77 70.18 -28.94
C SER A 371 60.31 69.58 -30.24
N LEU A 372 59.45 69.36 -31.23
CA LEU A 372 59.84 68.86 -32.57
C LEU A 372 60.94 69.71 -33.23
N LEU A 373 60.98 71.02 -32.94
CA LEU A 373 62.01 71.95 -33.42
C LEU A 373 63.43 71.64 -32.89
N SER A 374 63.54 70.89 -31.79
CA SER A 374 64.82 70.45 -31.21
C SER A 374 65.30 69.10 -31.79
N LEU A 375 64.37 68.32 -32.36
CA LEU A 375 64.65 67.06 -33.04
C LEU A 375 65.04 67.28 -34.52
N ASP A 376 64.61 68.38 -35.13
CA ASP A 376 65.05 68.79 -36.47
C ASP A 376 66.52 69.27 -36.43
N ARG A 377 67.42 68.32 -36.69
CA ARG A 377 68.87 68.52 -36.72
C ARG A 377 69.37 68.36 -38.15
N ARG A 378 70.12 69.35 -38.63
CA ARG A 378 70.75 69.32 -39.96
C ARG A 378 72.23 68.95 -39.80
N THR A 379 72.72 68.09 -40.68
CA THR A 379 74.12 67.68 -40.70
C THR A 379 74.93 68.71 -41.48
N ILE A 380 75.90 69.33 -40.82
CA ILE A 380 76.85 70.26 -41.45
C ILE A 380 78.18 69.52 -41.60
N GLU A 381 78.73 69.54 -42.83
CA GLU A 381 80.02 68.92 -43.21
C GLU A 381 80.19 67.44 -42.79
N GLY A 382 79.09 66.68 -42.75
CA GLY A 382 79.09 65.25 -42.48
C GLY A 382 79.48 64.81 -41.05
N LYS A 383 79.86 65.75 -40.15
CA LYS A 383 80.37 65.39 -38.81
C LYS A 383 79.62 66.02 -37.64
N GLN A 384 78.87 67.11 -37.82
CA GLN A 384 78.12 67.74 -36.72
C GLN A 384 76.64 67.90 -37.06
N ARG A 385 75.76 67.42 -36.16
CA ARG A 385 74.30 67.61 -36.23
C ARG A 385 73.91 68.80 -35.36
N ILE A 386 73.56 69.90 -36.01
CA ILE A 386 73.19 71.15 -35.33
C ILE A 386 71.66 71.35 -35.45
N PRO A 387 70.96 71.78 -34.39
CA PRO A 387 69.53 72.10 -34.46
C PRO A 387 69.26 73.16 -35.54
N ALA A 388 68.24 72.94 -36.37
CA ALA A 388 67.87 73.88 -37.44
C ALA A 388 67.56 75.29 -36.90
N SER A 389 67.03 75.37 -35.67
CA SER A 389 66.74 76.62 -34.97
C SER A 389 67.97 77.49 -34.68
N TRP A 390 69.17 76.92 -34.65
CA TRP A 390 70.42 77.66 -34.39
C TRP A 390 71.02 78.27 -35.67
N LEU A 391 70.55 77.84 -36.85
CA LEU A 391 71.01 78.32 -38.15
C LEU A 391 70.16 79.48 -38.70
N SER A 392 69.18 79.97 -37.93
CA SER A 392 68.26 81.04 -38.35
C SER A 392 68.85 82.43 -38.13
N ILE A 393 68.95 83.22 -39.20
CA ILE A 393 69.50 84.60 -39.21
C ILE A 393 68.61 85.58 -38.43
N HIS A 394 67.33 85.25 -38.19
CA HIS A 394 66.40 86.09 -37.42
C HIS A 394 66.73 86.20 -35.92
N ARG A 395 67.79 85.54 -35.44
CA ARG A 395 68.32 85.69 -34.07
C ARG A 395 69.41 86.77 -33.92
N LEU A 396 69.83 87.45 -34.99
CA LEU A 396 70.75 88.57 -34.88
C LEU A 396 70.03 89.79 -34.28
N GLN A 397 69.89 89.83 -32.96
CA GLN A 397 69.48 91.02 -32.19
C GLN A 397 70.63 92.04 -32.15
N SER A 398 71.10 92.47 -33.31
CA SER A 398 72.10 93.52 -33.40
C SER A 398 71.40 94.85 -33.74
N PRO A 399 71.57 95.91 -32.91
CA PRO A 399 70.92 97.19 -33.16
C PRO A 399 71.34 97.81 -34.50
N THR A 400 72.53 97.46 -35.00
CA THR A 400 73.03 97.86 -36.33
C THR A 400 72.25 97.20 -37.46
N PHE A 401 71.86 95.92 -37.32
CA PHE A 401 71.07 95.21 -38.33
C PHE A 401 69.63 95.73 -38.39
N SER A 402 68.99 96.00 -37.24
CA SER A 402 67.67 96.62 -37.21
C SER A 402 67.67 98.03 -37.81
N SER A 403 68.73 98.82 -37.55
CA SER A 403 68.89 100.15 -38.15
C SER A 403 69.00 100.09 -39.67
N VAL A 404 69.69 99.09 -40.23
CA VAL A 404 69.84 98.92 -41.69
C VAL A 404 68.54 98.44 -42.33
N CYS A 405 67.82 97.50 -41.70
CA CYS A 405 66.50 97.10 -42.20
C CYS A 405 65.51 98.27 -42.20
N GLN A 406 65.59 99.15 -41.20
CA GLN A 406 64.80 100.39 -41.14
C GLN A 406 65.26 101.42 -42.19
N SER A 407 66.57 101.64 -42.38
CA SER A 407 67.09 102.61 -43.37
C SER A 407 66.72 102.21 -44.81
N LEU A 408 66.81 100.92 -45.12
CA LEU A 408 66.48 100.36 -46.44
C LEU A 408 64.97 100.10 -46.65
N ALA A 409 64.15 100.28 -45.62
CA ALA A 409 62.73 99.88 -45.57
C ALA A 409 62.55 98.41 -46.03
N PHE A 410 63.34 97.51 -45.46
CA PHE A 410 63.37 96.10 -45.84
C PHE A 410 62.30 95.28 -45.08
N PRO A 411 61.47 94.45 -45.75
CA PRO A 411 60.44 93.66 -45.09
C PRO A 411 61.02 92.47 -44.31
N LEU A 412 60.58 92.26 -43.06
CA LEU A 412 61.10 91.20 -42.18
C LEU A 412 60.78 89.76 -42.64
N TYR A 413 59.83 89.58 -43.55
CA TYR A 413 59.49 88.27 -44.13
C TYR A 413 60.37 87.87 -45.32
N LYS A 414 61.24 88.78 -45.80
CA LYS A 414 62.13 88.52 -46.94
C LYS A 414 63.49 88.01 -46.49
N ALA A 415 64.09 87.16 -47.33
CA ALA A 415 65.40 86.59 -47.06
C ALA A 415 66.48 87.69 -47.00
N PRO A 416 67.41 87.64 -46.02
CA PRO A 416 68.46 88.65 -45.86
C PRO A 416 69.40 88.75 -47.07
N GLU A 417 69.42 87.74 -47.94
CA GLU A 417 70.13 87.75 -49.23
C GLU A 417 69.61 88.85 -50.19
N GLU A 418 68.35 89.28 -50.05
CA GLU A 418 67.75 90.36 -50.84
C GLU A 418 68.12 91.77 -50.34
N LEU A 419 68.81 91.91 -49.20
CA LEU A 419 69.23 93.22 -48.70
C LEU A 419 70.20 93.91 -49.66
N CYS A 420 71.14 93.14 -50.23
CA CYS A 420 72.15 93.68 -51.14
C CYS A 420 71.53 94.14 -52.47
N SER A 421 70.58 93.39 -53.02
CA SER A 421 69.86 93.81 -54.23
C SER A 421 69.03 95.07 -53.96
N ARG A 422 68.42 95.16 -52.77
CA ARG A 422 67.63 96.35 -52.36
C ARG A 422 68.49 97.61 -52.23
N SER A 423 69.64 97.54 -51.55
CA SER A 423 70.55 98.68 -51.41
C SER A 423 71.08 99.17 -52.77
N ARG A 424 71.50 98.25 -53.65
CA ARG A 424 71.95 98.60 -55.01
C ARG A 424 70.85 99.25 -55.84
N SER A 425 69.61 98.78 -55.71
CA SER A 425 68.47 99.37 -56.42
C SER A 425 68.23 100.83 -56.02
N GLN A 426 68.32 101.16 -54.72
CA GLN A 426 68.13 102.52 -54.22
C GLN A 426 69.26 103.46 -54.66
N GLN A 427 70.51 102.98 -54.72
CA GLN A 427 71.63 103.76 -55.24
C GLN A 427 71.47 104.11 -56.72
N LEU A 428 71.00 103.15 -57.53
CA LEU A 428 70.71 103.40 -58.95
C LEU A 428 69.56 104.38 -59.12
N GLU A 429 68.48 104.24 -58.35
CA GLU A 429 67.35 105.17 -58.35
C GLU A 429 67.78 106.59 -57.98
N LEU A 430 68.63 106.75 -56.97
CA LEU A 430 69.17 108.05 -56.58
C LEU A 430 70.04 108.66 -57.69
N ARG A 431 70.89 107.88 -58.37
CA ARG A 431 71.68 108.36 -59.52
C ARG A 431 70.78 108.86 -60.65
N PHE A 432 69.77 108.06 -61.00
CA PHE A 432 68.80 108.42 -62.02
C PHE A 432 68.08 109.72 -61.69
N LEU A 433 67.57 109.87 -60.45
CA LEU A 433 66.87 111.08 -60.04
C LEU A 433 67.77 112.31 -59.98
N ARG A 434 69.06 112.16 -59.62
CA ARG A 434 70.03 113.27 -59.67
C ARG A 434 70.30 113.74 -61.10
N GLN A 435 70.47 112.81 -62.04
CA GLN A 435 70.64 113.14 -63.45
C GLN A 435 69.39 113.84 -64.01
N LEU A 436 68.21 113.33 -63.66
CA LEU A 436 66.95 113.92 -64.08
C LEU A 436 66.76 115.34 -63.52
N LEU A 437 67.10 115.57 -62.25
CA LEU A 437 67.11 116.90 -61.64
C LEU A 437 68.09 117.84 -62.36
N GLN A 438 69.31 117.38 -62.66
CA GLN A 438 70.28 118.15 -63.43
C GLN A 438 69.74 118.55 -64.80
N LEU A 439 69.14 117.61 -65.55
CA LEU A 439 68.54 117.89 -66.84
C LEU A 439 67.42 118.92 -66.75
N HIS A 440 66.42 118.73 -65.88
CA HIS A 440 65.31 119.70 -65.74
C HIS A 440 65.77 121.07 -65.23
N SER A 441 66.79 121.12 -64.37
CA SER A 441 67.37 122.40 -63.96
C SER A 441 68.09 123.12 -65.10
N ALA A 442 68.77 122.37 -65.96
CA ALA A 442 69.47 122.91 -67.13
C ALA A 442 68.49 123.34 -68.23
N THR A 443 67.43 122.57 -68.49
CA THR A 443 66.37 122.93 -69.45
C THR A 443 65.64 124.18 -68.99
N LEU A 444 65.27 124.29 -67.70
CA LEU A 444 64.62 125.48 -67.16
C LEU A 444 65.51 126.71 -67.28
N GLN A 445 66.82 126.60 -67.00
CA GLN A 445 67.77 127.70 -67.20
C GLN A 445 67.90 128.10 -68.69
N LYS A 446 67.85 127.14 -69.61
CA LYS A 446 67.91 127.40 -71.05
C LYS A 446 66.62 128.06 -71.56
N ILE A 447 65.46 127.53 -71.19
CA ILE A 447 64.15 128.08 -71.52
C ILE A 447 63.98 129.50 -70.95
N LYS A 448 64.47 129.77 -69.73
CA LYS A 448 64.44 131.11 -69.15
C LYS A 448 65.23 132.11 -70.00
N LYS A 449 66.41 131.72 -70.52
CA LYS A 449 67.22 132.55 -71.43
C LYS A 449 66.55 132.77 -72.79
N GLU A 450 65.87 131.76 -73.33
CA GLU A 450 65.17 131.84 -74.61
C GLU A 450 63.85 132.64 -74.50
N ALA A 451 63.16 132.57 -73.38
CA ALA A 451 61.96 133.35 -73.10
C ALA A 451 62.23 134.87 -73.01
N ASP A 452 63.44 135.26 -72.61
CA ASP A 452 63.88 136.67 -72.58
C ASP A 452 64.19 137.23 -73.99
N GLN A 453 64.26 136.39 -75.03
CA GLN A 453 64.71 136.75 -76.40
C GLN A 453 63.59 136.75 -77.47
N LEU A 454 62.34 136.41 -77.14
CA LEU A 454 61.24 136.22 -78.11
C LEU A 454 60.16 137.33 -78.02
N GLU A 455 59.76 137.90 -79.16
CA GLU A 455 58.75 138.99 -79.25
C GLU A 455 57.30 138.52 -79.52
N ALA A 456 57.05 137.23 -79.82
CA ALA A 456 55.72 136.72 -80.15
C ALA A 456 54.91 136.23 -78.92
N SER A 457 53.69 136.76 -78.74
CA SER A 457 52.81 136.52 -77.57
C SER A 457 52.45 135.05 -77.33
N ASP A 458 52.10 134.29 -78.38
CA ASP A 458 51.64 132.91 -78.22
C ASP A 458 52.77 131.94 -77.87
N GLN A 459 53.98 132.19 -78.37
CA GLN A 459 55.19 131.42 -78.02
C GLN A 459 55.58 131.65 -76.56
N LYS A 460 55.38 132.88 -76.05
CA LYS A 460 55.63 133.22 -74.64
C LYS A 460 54.66 132.51 -73.69
N ALA A 461 53.40 132.32 -74.09
CA ALA A 461 52.40 131.58 -73.32
C ALA A 461 52.67 130.06 -73.26
N LEU A 462 53.21 129.48 -74.34
CA LEU A 462 53.62 128.07 -74.34
C LEU A 462 54.87 127.86 -73.47
N LEU A 463 55.88 128.74 -73.57
CA LEU A 463 57.08 128.64 -72.74
C LEU A 463 56.78 128.84 -71.25
N SER A 464 55.87 129.75 -70.88
CA SER A 464 55.47 129.92 -69.48
C SER A 464 54.77 128.68 -68.92
N ARG A 465 53.96 127.98 -69.72
CA ARG A 465 53.32 126.71 -69.34
C ARG A 465 54.33 125.58 -69.17
N VAL A 466 55.33 125.48 -70.05
CA VAL A 466 56.44 124.52 -69.91
C VAL A 466 57.28 124.81 -68.68
N MET A 467 57.59 126.09 -68.40
CA MET A 467 58.29 126.49 -67.18
C MET A 467 57.49 126.16 -65.92
N GLU A 468 56.17 126.34 -65.93
CA GLU A 468 55.32 126.00 -64.79
C GLU A 468 55.31 124.50 -64.50
N GLU A 469 55.22 123.67 -65.55
CA GLU A 469 55.28 122.20 -65.42
C GLU A 469 56.67 121.71 -64.98
N ASP A 470 57.76 122.25 -65.55
CA ASP A 470 59.13 121.94 -65.09
C ASP A 470 59.34 122.36 -63.63
N GLN A 471 58.78 123.51 -63.20
CA GLN A 471 58.83 123.96 -61.80
C GLN A 471 58.00 123.04 -60.88
N LYS A 472 56.84 122.54 -61.31
CA LYS A 472 56.03 121.55 -60.57
C LYS A 472 56.78 120.22 -60.43
N LEU A 473 57.39 119.74 -61.51
CA LEU A 473 58.21 118.52 -61.49
C LEU A 473 59.41 118.68 -60.54
N LEU A 474 60.15 119.79 -60.61
CA LEU A 474 61.26 120.07 -59.69
C LEU A 474 60.81 120.13 -58.22
N LYS A 475 59.67 120.76 -57.92
CA LYS A 475 59.09 120.79 -56.56
C LYS A 475 58.79 119.37 -56.03
N SER A 476 58.43 118.43 -56.90
CA SER A 476 58.17 117.03 -56.52
C SER A 476 59.44 116.17 -56.41
N LEU A 477 60.45 116.45 -57.24
CA LEU A 477 61.67 115.64 -57.35
C LEU A 477 62.70 115.98 -56.26
N VAL A 478 62.83 117.27 -55.90
CA VAL A 478 63.81 117.72 -54.90
C VAL A 478 63.62 117.03 -53.53
N PRO A 479 62.40 116.90 -52.97
CA PRO A 479 62.18 116.16 -51.73
C PRO A 479 62.51 114.67 -51.84
N LYS A 480 62.20 114.03 -52.98
CA LYS A 480 62.50 112.60 -53.21
C LYS A 480 64.01 112.35 -53.27
N VAL A 481 64.75 113.21 -53.96
CA VAL A 481 66.23 113.14 -54.02
C VAL A 481 66.83 113.39 -52.64
N ARG A 482 66.31 114.37 -51.88
CA ARG A 482 66.79 114.66 -50.51
C ARG A 482 66.52 113.49 -49.56
N GLY A 483 65.33 112.90 -49.61
CA GLY A 483 64.94 111.74 -48.81
C GLY A 483 65.78 110.49 -49.13
N LEU A 484 65.98 110.18 -50.41
CA LEU A 484 66.85 109.08 -50.83
C LEU A 484 68.32 109.35 -50.48
N THR A 485 68.79 110.59 -50.65
CA THR A 485 70.17 110.96 -50.29
C THR A 485 70.42 110.81 -48.80
N HIS A 486 69.44 111.16 -47.94
CA HIS A 486 69.56 110.96 -46.50
C HIS A 486 69.62 109.47 -46.12
N ARG A 487 68.76 108.62 -46.72
CA ARG A 487 68.80 107.17 -46.50
C ARG A 487 70.11 106.55 -46.98
N CYS A 488 70.55 106.88 -48.20
CA CYS A 488 71.82 106.39 -48.75
C CYS A 488 73.07 106.91 -48.02
N ALA A 489 73.02 108.09 -47.40
CA ALA A 489 74.14 108.61 -46.59
C ALA A 489 74.29 107.86 -45.26
N GLN A 490 73.18 107.45 -44.65
CA GLN A 490 73.19 106.56 -43.49
C GLN A 490 73.74 105.18 -43.88
N ASP A 491 73.44 104.71 -45.09
CA ASP A 491 73.97 103.44 -45.63
C ASP A 491 75.49 103.47 -45.90
N ALA A 492 76.09 104.63 -46.22
CA ALA A 492 77.53 104.75 -46.47
C ALA A 492 78.41 104.54 -45.22
N SER A 493 77.82 104.68 -44.03
CA SER A 493 78.46 104.29 -42.76
C SER A 493 78.55 102.77 -42.60
N PHE A 494 77.71 102.04 -43.34
CA PHE A 494 77.77 100.59 -43.46
C PHE A 494 78.82 100.23 -44.52
N LYS A 495 80.10 100.29 -44.12
CA LYS A 495 81.05 99.29 -44.64
C LYS A 495 80.38 97.93 -44.40
N PRO A 496 80.42 96.95 -45.31
CA PRO A 496 79.78 95.66 -45.08
C PRO A 496 80.36 95.06 -43.79
N ILE A 497 79.67 95.34 -42.67
CA ILE A 497 79.90 94.75 -41.37
C ILE A 497 79.51 93.30 -41.61
N THR A 498 80.53 92.48 -41.86
CA THR A 498 80.76 91.20 -41.16
C THR A 498 79.51 90.43 -40.72
N CYS A 499 78.49 90.36 -41.58
CA CYS A 499 77.28 89.56 -41.36
C CYS A 499 77.37 88.20 -42.08
N TYR A 500 78.59 87.80 -42.50
CA TYR A 500 78.86 86.53 -43.18
C TYR A 500 79.98 85.74 -42.47
N HIS A 501 79.88 85.62 -41.14
CA HIS A 501 80.63 84.59 -40.41
C HIS A 501 79.95 83.22 -40.42
N TYR A 502 79.13 82.95 -41.44
CA TYR A 502 78.70 81.60 -41.76
C TYR A 502 79.18 81.30 -43.18
N HIS A 503 80.11 80.34 -43.26
CA HIS A 503 80.72 79.85 -44.48
C HIS A 503 79.66 79.22 -45.38
N PHE A 504 78.98 80.04 -46.17
CA PHE A 504 78.20 79.57 -47.28
C PHE A 504 79.02 79.75 -48.56
N ASN A 505 79.34 78.62 -49.19
CA ASN A 505 79.67 78.53 -50.61
C ASN A 505 78.41 78.97 -51.40
N CYS A 506 78.10 80.26 -51.40
CA CYS A 506 77.03 80.81 -52.22
C CYS A 506 77.48 80.72 -53.68
N ARG A 507 77.02 79.66 -54.37
CA ARG A 507 77.27 79.41 -55.80
C ARG A 507 78.74 79.19 -56.17
N GLY A 508 79.48 78.44 -55.34
CA GLY A 508 80.82 77.93 -55.70
C GLY A 508 81.96 78.97 -55.75
N LEU A 509 81.77 80.16 -55.18
CA LEU A 509 82.80 81.20 -55.10
C LEU A 509 83.31 81.31 -53.67
N THR A 510 84.64 81.37 -53.50
CA THR A 510 85.26 81.61 -52.19
C THR A 510 84.98 83.05 -51.72
N PHE A 511 84.94 83.24 -50.40
CA PHE A 511 84.67 84.55 -49.78
C PHE A 511 85.57 85.67 -50.32
N GLN A 512 86.86 85.39 -50.54
CA GLN A 512 87.79 86.37 -51.11
C GLN A 512 87.47 86.72 -52.56
N GLN A 513 87.07 85.75 -53.39
CA GLN A 513 86.67 85.99 -54.78
C GLN A 513 85.38 86.81 -54.87
N TRP A 514 84.43 86.57 -53.96
CA TRP A 514 83.22 87.36 -53.87
C TRP A 514 83.49 88.81 -53.42
N LEU A 515 84.36 89.01 -52.42
CA LEU A 515 84.76 90.33 -51.93
C LEU A 515 85.50 91.16 -53.00
N GLN A 516 86.32 90.49 -53.82
CA GLN A 516 86.98 91.10 -54.98
C GLN A 516 85.97 91.52 -56.05
N ARG A 517 85.00 90.67 -56.39
CA ARG A 517 83.90 91.05 -57.30
C ARG A 517 83.08 92.22 -56.76
N TRP A 518 82.89 92.30 -55.45
CA TRP A 518 82.18 93.40 -54.82
C TRP A 518 82.95 94.72 -54.88
N LYS A 519 84.26 94.69 -54.60
CA LYS A 519 85.14 95.86 -54.80
C LYS A 519 85.14 96.34 -56.25
N LEU A 520 85.06 95.42 -57.21
CA LEU A 520 84.95 95.75 -58.63
C LEU A 520 83.57 96.34 -58.99
N ALA A 521 82.48 95.74 -58.50
CA ALA A 521 81.12 96.23 -58.75
C ALA A 521 80.83 97.58 -58.08
N ALA A 522 81.42 97.85 -56.92
CA ALA A 522 81.28 99.11 -56.19
C ALA A 522 82.16 100.25 -56.75
N LYS A 523 83.21 99.93 -57.53
CA LYS A 523 84.12 100.90 -58.16
C LYS A 523 83.82 101.19 -59.64
N SER A 524 82.82 100.53 -60.24
CA SER A 524 82.41 100.86 -61.61
C SER A 524 81.64 102.20 -61.59
N PRO A 525 82.02 103.19 -62.43
CA PRO A 525 81.41 104.53 -62.44
C PRO A 525 79.90 104.50 -62.61
#